data_AF-A0A2I0JYG8-F1
#
_entry.id   AF-A0A2I0JYG8-F1
#
_cell.length_a   1.000
_cell.length_b   1.000
_cell.length_c   1.000
_cell.angle_alpha   90.00
_cell.angle_beta   90.00
_cell.angle_gamma   90.00
#
_symmetry.space_group_name_H-M   'P 1'
#
loop_
_entity.id
_entity.type
_entity.pdbx_description
1 polymer ?
#
loop_
_entity_poly.entity_id
_entity_poly.type
_entity_poly.pdbx_seq_one_letter_code
_entity_poly.pdbx_strand_id
1 'polypeptide(L)'
;MAIRLNGTDENDSTPSVPSKLGLLMTRGAPIVGLVGGGICLISALWALFARADVDFGDITERLDFLVHYLGSERLAYAFIWDILLYMIFQPWLIGDNLQNVQKDKVGIVSFLRFVPVVGLTAYLLYLDLDEEL
;
A
#
# COMPACT_ATOMS: atom_id res chain seq x y z
N MET A 1 35.90 -0.06 -24.58
CA MET A 1 35.37 1.06 -25.41
C MET A 1 34.60 1.96 -24.45
N ALA A 2 35.15 3.13 -24.13
CA ALA A 2 34.57 4.03 -23.13
C ALA A 2 33.60 5.00 -23.80
N ILE A 3 32.33 4.96 -23.39
CA ILE A 3 31.36 6.00 -23.74
C ILE A 3 31.77 7.27 -23.00
N ARG A 4 32.11 8.31 -23.76
CA ARG A 4 32.34 9.66 -23.21
C ARG A 4 30.98 10.35 -23.08
N LEU A 5 30.54 10.57 -21.85
CA LEU A 5 29.46 11.52 -21.55
C LEU A 5 30.04 12.93 -21.73
N ASN A 6 29.96 13.42 -22.96
CA ASN A 6 30.19 14.82 -23.28
C ASN A 6 29.04 15.63 -22.68
N GLY A 7 29.39 16.66 -21.92
CA GLY A 7 28.43 17.57 -21.30
C GLY A 7 27.48 18.15 -22.32
N THR A 8 26.19 18.02 -22.03
CA THR A 8 25.12 18.74 -22.72
C THR A 8 24.04 19.01 -21.68
N ASP A 9 24.02 20.27 -21.27
CA ASP A 9 22.87 21.06 -20.82
C ASP A 9 22.22 20.72 -19.46
N GLU A 10 22.63 21.51 -18.46
CA GLU A 10 22.01 21.69 -17.14
C GLU A 10 20.58 22.30 -17.20
N ASN A 11 19.81 22.08 -18.27
CA ASN A 11 18.50 22.70 -18.42
C ASN A 11 17.45 21.85 -19.16
N ASP A 12 17.69 20.54 -19.31
CA ASP A 12 16.68 19.63 -19.88
C ASP A 12 16.00 18.83 -18.75
N SER A 13 15.29 19.56 -17.88
CA SER A 13 14.24 18.97 -17.05
C SER A 13 13.11 18.55 -17.99
N THR A 14 13.31 17.45 -18.72
CA THR A 14 12.22 16.82 -19.48
C THR A 14 11.18 16.34 -18.46
N PRO A 15 9.95 16.89 -18.45
CA PRO A 15 8.88 16.19 -17.79
C PRO A 15 8.65 14.97 -18.68
N SER A 16 9.04 13.79 -18.20
CA SER A 16 8.79 12.55 -18.92
C SER A 16 7.28 12.40 -19.03
N VAL A 17 6.70 12.82 -20.16
CA VAL A 17 5.26 12.73 -20.41
C VAL A 17 4.86 11.29 -20.09
N PRO A 18 4.03 11.05 -19.07
CA PRO A 18 3.75 9.71 -18.62
C PRO A 18 3.13 8.94 -19.79
N SER A 19 3.58 7.70 -19.97
CA SER A 19 2.95 6.82 -20.95
C SER A 19 1.43 6.76 -20.69
N LYS A 20 0.61 6.62 -21.73
CA LYS A 20 -0.85 6.54 -21.59
C LYS A 20 -1.30 5.48 -20.57
N LEU A 21 -0.47 4.46 -20.33
CA LEU A 21 -0.69 3.41 -19.34
C LEU A 21 -0.40 3.91 -17.91
N GLY A 22 0.66 4.69 -17.72
CA GLY A 22 0.95 5.38 -16.45
C GLY A 22 -0.17 6.32 -16.04
N LEU A 23 -0.67 7.13 -16.99
CA LEU A 23 -1.82 8.03 -16.74
C LEU A 23 -3.11 7.28 -16.37
N LEU A 24 -3.36 6.12 -16.98
CA LEU A 24 -4.51 5.29 -16.62
C LEU A 24 -4.36 4.69 -15.22
N MET A 25 -3.15 4.24 -14.87
CA MET A 25 -2.83 3.69 -13.55
C MET A 25 -2.95 4.74 -12.44
N THR A 26 -2.48 5.97 -12.67
CA THR A 26 -2.57 7.04 -11.66
C THR A 26 -3.99 7.54 -11.48
N ARG A 27 -4.79 7.66 -12.57
CA ARG A 27 -6.22 8.03 -12.46
C ARG A 27 -7.08 6.99 -11.73
N GLY A 28 -6.70 5.72 -11.80
CA GLY A 28 -7.41 4.63 -11.12
C GLY A 28 -6.98 4.41 -9.65
N ALA A 29 -5.82 4.94 -9.26
CA ALA A 29 -5.24 4.77 -7.94
C ALA A 29 -6.21 5.02 -6.76
N PRO A 30 -6.95 6.14 -6.68
CA PRO A 30 -7.83 6.41 -5.54
C PRO A 30 -9.02 5.45 -5.46
N ILE A 31 -9.53 4.98 -6.60
CA ILE A 31 -10.62 4.00 -6.66
C ILE A 31 -10.13 2.65 -6.12
N VAL A 32 -8.93 2.23 -6.54
CA VAL A 32 -8.32 0.99 -6.05
C VAL A 32 -8.03 1.07 -4.56
N GLY A 33 -7.53 2.22 -4.08
CA GLY A 33 -7.32 2.48 -2.65
C GLY A 33 -8.61 2.37 -1.84
N LEU A 34 -9.68 3.01 -2.31
CA LEU A 34 -10.99 3.01 -1.63
C LEU A 34 -11.61 1.61 -1.61
N VAL A 35 -11.64 0.91 -2.75
CA VAL A 35 -12.22 -0.43 -2.86
C VAL A 35 -11.41 -1.44 -2.07
N GLY A 36 -10.08 -1.43 -2.21
CA GLY A 36 -9.18 -2.32 -1.47
C GLY A 36 -9.26 -2.09 0.05
N GLY A 37 -9.22 -0.83 0.48
CA GLY A 37 -9.38 -0.45 1.89
C GLY A 37 -10.75 -0.85 2.46
N GLY A 38 -11.82 -0.62 1.69
CA GLY A 38 -13.18 -0.98 2.07
C GLY A 38 -13.37 -2.49 2.22
N ILE A 39 -12.87 -3.28 1.27
CA ILE A 39 -12.92 -4.76 1.34
C ILE A 39 -12.11 -5.26 2.55
N CYS A 40 -10.93 -4.68 2.81
CA CYS A 40 -10.12 -5.03 3.98
C CYS A 40 -10.87 -4.78 5.30
N LEU A 41 -11.51 -3.61 5.44
CA LEU A 41 -12.32 -3.29 6.62
C LEU A 41 -13.52 -4.23 6.78
N ILE A 42 -14.24 -4.52 5.69
CA ILE A 42 -15.36 -5.46 5.71
C ILE A 42 -14.88 -6.85 6.11
N SER A 43 -13.74 -7.31 5.61
CA SER A 43 -13.16 -8.61 5.96
C SER A 43 -12.75 -8.67 7.44
N ALA A 44 -12.16 -7.60 7.98
CA ALA A 44 -11.80 -7.53 9.40
C ALA A 44 -13.05 -7.51 10.30
N LEU A 45 -14.06 -6.71 9.96
CA LEU A 45 -15.34 -6.67 10.68
C LEU A 45 -16.04 -8.03 10.60
N TRP A 46 -16.01 -8.68 9.44
CA TRP A 46 -16.58 -10.00 9.26
C TRP A 46 -15.82 -11.04 10.10
N ALA A 47 -14.48 -11.02 10.14
CA ALA A 47 -13.71 -11.95 10.96
C ALA A 47 -14.01 -11.80 12.48
N LEU A 48 -14.23 -10.57 12.95
CA LEU A 48 -14.50 -10.27 14.36
C LEU A 48 -15.97 -10.49 14.76
N PHE A 49 -16.92 -10.10 13.91
CA PHE A 49 -18.34 -10.05 14.27
C PHE A 49 -19.22 -11.04 13.52
N ALA A 50 -18.77 -11.60 12.38
CA ALA A 50 -19.58 -12.58 11.68
C ALA A 50 -19.66 -13.87 12.50
N ARG A 51 -20.90 -14.40 12.60
CA ARG A 51 -21.23 -15.58 13.39
C ARG A 51 -20.82 -15.44 14.87
N ALA A 52 -21.11 -14.33 15.51
CA ALA A 52 -21.10 -14.26 16.98
C ALA A 52 -22.26 -15.06 17.60
N ASP A 53 -23.36 -15.25 16.87
CA ASP A 53 -24.57 -15.95 17.34
C ASP A 53 -24.51 -17.48 17.20
N VAL A 54 -23.51 -18.02 16.50
CA VAL A 54 -23.34 -19.46 16.28
C VAL A 54 -22.07 -19.85 16.99
N ASP A 55 -22.18 -20.78 17.94
CA ASP A 55 -21.21 -21.40 18.88
C ASP A 55 -19.77 -21.69 18.36
N PHE A 56 -19.16 -20.76 17.63
CA PHE A 56 -17.85 -20.84 16.97
C PHE A 56 -16.71 -20.35 17.88
N GLY A 57 -16.92 -20.46 19.18
CA GLY A 57 -15.92 -20.11 20.18
C GLY A 57 -15.71 -18.62 20.38
N ASP A 58 -15.10 -18.31 21.52
CA ASP A 58 -14.75 -16.94 21.93
C ASP A 58 -13.65 -16.35 21.04
N ILE A 59 -13.47 -15.03 21.06
CA ILE A 59 -12.41 -14.32 20.31
C ILE A 59 -11.03 -14.93 20.61
N THR A 60 -10.80 -15.38 21.84
CA THR A 60 -9.56 -16.05 22.24
C THR A 60 -9.34 -17.36 21.49
N GLU A 61 -10.36 -18.19 21.33
CA GLU A 61 -10.25 -19.47 20.61
C GLU A 61 -10.01 -19.25 19.10
N ARG A 62 -10.59 -18.19 18.53
CA ARG A 62 -10.36 -17.78 17.14
C ARG A 62 -8.91 -17.33 16.92
N LEU A 63 -8.34 -16.59 17.86
CA LEU A 63 -6.93 -16.16 17.81
C LEU A 63 -5.98 -17.35 17.99
N ASP A 64 -6.29 -18.28 18.88
CA ASP A 64 -5.48 -19.48 19.07
C ASP A 64 -5.47 -20.36 17.82
N PHE A 65 -6.64 -20.54 17.18
CA PHE A 65 -6.75 -21.20 15.88
C PHE A 65 -5.93 -20.48 14.80
N LEU A 66 -5.97 -19.14 14.76
CA LEU A 66 -5.21 -18.34 13.79
C LEU A 66 -3.69 -18.57 13.96
N VAL A 67 -3.18 -18.54 15.19
CA VAL A 67 -1.76 -18.77 15.49
C VAL A 67 -1.36 -20.19 15.11
N HIS A 68 -2.19 -21.18 15.44
CA HIS A 68 -1.95 -22.57 15.05
C HIS A 68 -1.94 -22.75 13.53
N TYR A 69 -2.89 -22.13 12.83
CA TYR A 69 -2.99 -22.14 11.38
C TYR A 69 -1.76 -21.50 10.71
N LEU A 70 -1.29 -20.36 11.24
CA LEU A 70 -0.08 -19.67 10.75
C LEU A 70 1.18 -20.54 10.84
N GLY A 71 1.29 -21.39 11.87
CA GLY A 71 2.42 -22.29 12.05
C GLY A 71 2.32 -23.61 11.30
N SER A 72 1.10 -24.11 11.05
CA SER A 72 0.87 -25.39 10.39
C SER A 72 0.90 -25.30 8.86
N GLU A 73 0.34 -24.22 8.31
CA GLU A 73 0.18 -24.06 6.86
C GLU A 73 1.30 -23.23 6.24
N ARG A 74 1.96 -23.80 5.23
CA ARG A 74 3.03 -23.12 4.48
C ARG A 74 2.56 -21.85 3.79
N LEU A 75 1.29 -21.83 3.36
CA LEU A 75 0.66 -20.66 2.74
C LEU A 75 0.56 -19.49 3.71
N ALA A 76 0.07 -19.76 4.92
CA ALA A 76 -0.09 -18.75 5.95
C ALA A 76 1.28 -18.21 6.41
N TYR A 77 2.27 -19.10 6.54
CA TYR A 77 3.64 -18.72 6.84
C TYR A 77 4.26 -17.80 5.76
N ALA A 78 4.06 -18.10 4.48
CA ALA A 78 4.52 -17.24 3.39
C ALA A 78 3.87 -15.84 3.44
N PHE A 79 2.60 -15.78 3.85
CA PHE A 79 1.87 -14.52 4.03
C PHE A 79 2.46 -13.65 5.15
N ILE A 80 2.95 -14.24 6.24
CA ILE A 80 3.65 -13.50 7.31
C ILE A 80 4.90 -12.82 6.73
N TRP A 81 5.69 -13.57 5.96
CA TRP A 81 6.89 -13.01 5.33
C TRP A 81 6.56 -11.90 4.36
N ASP A 82 5.48 -12.04 3.59
CA ASP A 82 5.01 -10.98 2.70
C ASP A 82 4.67 -9.70 3.49
N ILE A 83 3.94 -9.81 4.61
CA ILE A 83 3.64 -8.68 5.50
C ILE A 83 4.91 -8.04 6.07
N LEU A 84 5.89 -8.85 6.52
CA LEU A 84 7.17 -8.35 7.05
C LEU A 84 7.96 -7.60 5.98
N LEU A 85 8.03 -8.16 4.77
CA LEU A 85 8.71 -7.52 3.65
C LEU A 85 8.01 -6.21 3.26
N TYR A 86 6.68 -6.19 3.17
CA TYR A 86 5.96 -4.95 2.93
C TYR A 86 6.16 -3.92 4.05
N MET A 87 6.22 -4.34 5.31
CA MET A 87 6.47 -3.41 6.42
C MET A 87 7.83 -2.69 6.31
N ILE A 88 8.82 -3.30 5.65
CA ILE A 88 10.14 -2.70 5.44
C ILE A 88 10.19 -1.91 4.11
N PHE A 89 9.75 -2.53 3.02
CA PHE A 89 9.91 -1.96 1.68
C PHE A 89 8.87 -0.89 1.36
N GLN A 90 7.65 -1.03 1.86
CA GLN A 90 6.57 -0.10 1.53
C GLN A 90 6.78 1.31 2.12
N PRO A 91 7.25 1.49 3.38
CA PRO A 91 7.62 2.81 3.89
C PRO A 91 8.72 3.49 3.09
N TRP A 92 9.67 2.70 2.61
CA TRP A 92 10.78 3.21 1.81
C TRP A 92 10.29 3.68 0.44
N LEU A 93 9.46 2.87 -0.23
CA LEU A 93 8.91 3.18 -1.55
C LEU A 93 7.91 4.35 -1.54
N ILE A 94 7.00 4.38 -0.56
CA ILE A 94 6.07 5.52 -0.34
C ILE A 94 6.85 6.75 0.14
N GLY A 95 7.93 6.54 0.91
CA GLY A 95 8.87 7.57 1.35
C GLY A 95 9.48 8.36 0.22
N ASP A 96 9.92 7.65 -0.82
CA ASP A 96 10.54 8.25 -2.00
C ASP A 96 9.51 8.98 -2.87
N ASN A 97 8.26 8.50 -2.92
CA ASN A 97 7.16 9.09 -3.67
C ASN A 97 6.29 10.10 -2.90
N LEU A 98 6.71 10.52 -1.70
CA LEU A 98 5.94 11.44 -0.85
C LEU A 98 5.77 12.85 -1.46
N GLN A 99 6.54 13.17 -2.51
CA GLN A 99 6.38 14.40 -3.30
C GLN A 99 5.10 14.39 -4.15
N ASN A 100 4.62 13.22 -4.56
CA ASN A 100 3.39 13.03 -5.34
C ASN A 100 2.12 12.99 -4.47
N VAL A 101 2.23 13.28 -3.17
CA VAL A 101 1.12 13.28 -2.20
C VAL A 101 0.76 14.71 -1.87
N GLN A 102 -0.53 14.98 -1.71
CA GLN A 102 -1.04 16.32 -1.38
C GLN A 102 -0.28 16.91 -0.17
N LYS A 103 0.28 18.12 -0.35
CA LYS A 103 1.15 18.81 0.63
C LYS A 103 0.53 18.93 2.04
N ASP A 104 -0.81 18.96 2.12
CA ASP A 104 -1.58 18.99 3.38
C ASP A 104 -1.63 17.64 4.11
N LYS A 105 -1.47 16.51 3.40
CA LYS A 105 -1.65 15.13 3.90
C LYS A 105 -0.36 14.31 3.99
N VAL A 106 0.76 14.87 3.53
CA VAL A 106 2.13 14.31 3.63
C VAL A 106 2.44 13.78 5.03
N GLY A 107 2.08 14.52 6.10
CA GLY A 107 2.33 14.11 7.48
C GLY A 107 1.58 12.84 7.90
N ILE A 108 0.33 12.68 7.44
CA ILE A 108 -0.50 11.51 7.75
C ILE A 108 -0.02 10.29 6.97
N VAL A 109 0.29 10.46 5.68
CA VAL A 109 0.81 9.37 4.83
C VAL A 109 2.19 8.90 5.31
N SER A 110 3.04 9.83 5.76
CA SER A 110 4.37 9.51 6.33
C SER A 110 4.29 8.69 7.62
N PHE A 111 3.23 8.86 8.41
CA PHE A 111 2.99 8.04 9.60
C PHE A 111 2.32 6.71 9.26
N LEU A 112 1.33 6.70 8.36
CA LEU A 112 0.59 5.49 7.97
C LEU A 112 1.40 4.52 7.10
N ARG A 113 2.46 4.96 6.41
CA ARG A 113 3.28 4.12 5.51
C ARG A 113 3.90 2.89 6.19
N PHE A 114 4.08 2.92 7.51
CA PHE A 114 4.66 1.83 8.32
C PHE A 114 3.71 0.64 8.51
N VAL A 115 2.42 0.83 8.28
CA VAL A 115 1.44 -0.26 8.32
C VAL A 115 1.11 -0.61 6.86
N PRO A 116 1.45 -1.81 6.37
CA PRO A 116 1.38 -2.10 4.93
C PRO A 116 0.03 -1.74 4.29
N VAL A 117 -1.05 -2.39 4.72
CA VAL A 117 -2.36 -2.19 4.09
C VAL A 117 -2.88 -0.76 4.30
N VAL A 118 -2.74 -0.22 5.52
CA VAL A 118 -3.27 1.11 5.87
C VAL A 118 -2.49 2.22 5.18
N GLY A 119 -1.17 2.09 5.11
CA GLY A 119 -0.27 3.02 4.42
C GLY A 119 -0.48 3.03 2.92
N LEU A 120 -0.75 1.87 2.32
CA LEU A 120 -1.04 1.78 0.89
C LEU A 120 -2.38 2.43 0.56
N THR A 121 -3.42 2.14 1.34
CA THR A 121 -4.74 2.75 1.19
C THR A 121 -4.66 4.27 1.33
N ALA A 122 -3.97 4.78 2.36
CA ALA A 122 -3.82 6.23 2.55
C ALA A 122 -3.03 6.88 1.41
N TYR A 123 -1.93 6.26 0.97
CA TYR A 123 -1.14 6.76 -0.17
C TYR A 123 -1.98 6.86 -1.46
N LEU A 124 -2.73 5.80 -1.79
CA LEU A 124 -3.59 5.79 -2.97
C LEU A 124 -4.74 6.80 -2.91
N LEU A 125 -5.30 7.04 -1.71
CA LEU A 125 -6.39 8.00 -1.51
C LEU A 125 -5.93 9.47 -1.57
N TYR A 126 -4.69 9.77 -1.15
CA TYR A 126 -4.15 11.12 -1.09
C TYR A 126 -3.11 11.42 -2.18
N LEU A 127 -3.04 10.58 -3.20
CA LEU A 127 -2.21 10.81 -4.38
C LEU A 127 -2.68 12.11 -5.07
N ASP A 128 -1.76 13.07 -5.19
CA ASP A 128 -2.03 14.34 -5.84
C ASP A 128 -1.95 14.14 -7.36
N LEU A 129 -3.10 14.24 -8.03
CA LEU A 129 -3.20 14.15 -9.49
C LEU A 129 -3.09 15.54 -10.16
N ASP A 130 -2.99 16.61 -9.37
CA ASP A 130 -3.14 18.00 -9.83
C ASP A 130 -1.82 18.66 -10.28
N GLU A 131 -0.65 18.02 -10.14
CA GLU A 131 0.63 18.57 -10.65
C GLU A 131 0.85 18.32 -12.17
N GLU A 132 -0.16 17.81 -12.90
CA GLU A 132 -0.09 17.55 -14.36
C GLU A 132 -1.16 18.26 -15.22
N LEU A 133 -1.88 19.27 -14.70
CA LEU A 133 -2.88 20.06 -15.46
C LEU A 133 -2.45 21.52 -15.62
#